data_AF-A0A957M2Z0-F1
#
_entry.id   AF-A0A957M2Z0-F1
#
_cell.length_a   1.000
_cell.length_b   1.000
_cell.length_c   1.000
_cell.angle_alpha   90.00
_cell.angle_beta   90.00
_cell.angle_gamma   90.00
#
_symmetry.space_group_name_H-M   'P 1'
#
loop_
_entity.id
_entity.type
_entity.pdbx_description
1 polymer ?
#
loop_
_entity_poly.entity_id
_entity_poly.type
_entity_poly.pdbx_seq_one_letter_code
_entity_poly.pdbx_strand_id
1 'polypeptide(L)'
;MSAYFSMLSWREILARIFIDFDCRENDSPEWLINPATRRRLKLDLLYPDINVAIRFIGLTAKGQRRQSDWEALENEQRDQTRVELCRVNGVQLALVDINGDPVKQLDGLLRVLTRAERVLGESKLPAKTRNALRSRLIDARARAEELRALVRKQPEQMMANLAESWRDRENSLAADLQTGSANGASGAPTVNLAKLDPGKRVRHARFGDGVITAIAGSDDDQTIAILFDASLERTFLASLIEDKLELLP
;
A
#
# COMPACT_ATOMS: atom_id res chain seq x y z
N MET A 1 -6.66 -14.57 14.66
CA MET A 1 -6.94 -13.84 13.40
C MET A 1 -5.75 -14.09 12.45
N SER A 2 -5.98 -14.45 11.18
CA SER A 2 -4.86 -14.69 10.23
C SER A 2 -4.11 -13.39 9.92
N ALA A 3 -2.79 -13.42 9.76
CA ALA A 3 -1.99 -12.25 9.37
C ALA A 3 -2.52 -11.58 8.08
N TYR A 4 -3.02 -12.39 7.15
CA TYR A 4 -3.70 -11.90 5.94
C TYR A 4 -4.94 -11.05 6.29
N PHE A 5 -5.75 -11.52 7.23
CA PHE A 5 -6.97 -10.83 7.64
C PHE A 5 -6.67 -9.51 8.34
N SER A 6 -5.71 -9.53 9.28
CA SER A 6 -5.26 -8.30 9.95
C SER A 6 -4.72 -7.28 8.96
N MET A 7 -4.00 -7.73 7.92
CA MET A 7 -3.52 -6.86 6.85
C MET A 7 -4.68 -6.20 6.08
N LEU A 8 -5.73 -6.94 5.73
CA LEU A 8 -6.91 -6.36 5.06
C LEU A 8 -7.61 -5.32 5.94
N SER A 9 -7.78 -5.60 7.22
CA SER A 9 -8.34 -4.63 8.18
C SER A 9 -7.52 -3.34 8.21
N TRP A 10 -6.20 -3.44 8.26
CA TRP A 10 -5.31 -2.27 8.28
C TRP A 10 -5.32 -1.49 6.97
N ARG A 11 -5.39 -2.15 5.82
CA ARG A 11 -5.56 -1.48 4.52
C ARG A 11 -6.86 -0.67 4.50
N GLU A 12 -7.96 -1.22 5.03
CA GLU A 12 -9.23 -0.49 5.15
C GLU A 12 -9.13 0.71 6.07
N ILE A 13 -8.54 0.54 7.26
CA ILE A 13 -8.33 1.63 8.22
C ILE A 13 -7.58 2.79 7.57
N LEU A 14 -6.45 2.50 6.93
CA LEU A 14 -5.60 3.52 6.33
C LEU A 14 -6.28 4.18 5.13
N ALA A 15 -6.98 3.42 4.29
CA ALA A 15 -7.73 3.98 3.17
C ALA A 15 -8.87 4.91 3.63
N ARG A 16 -9.56 4.60 4.74
CA ARG A 16 -10.58 5.51 5.31
C ARG A 16 -9.96 6.77 5.90
N ILE A 17 -8.86 6.63 6.65
CA ILE A 17 -8.18 7.77 7.30
C ILE A 17 -7.63 8.73 6.24
N PHE A 18 -7.01 8.19 5.18
CA PHE A 18 -6.28 8.96 4.19
C PHE A 18 -7.00 9.07 2.83
N ILE A 19 -8.33 8.91 2.77
CA ILE A 19 -9.08 8.85 1.49
C ILE A 19 -8.82 10.06 0.57
N ASP A 20 -8.54 11.22 1.17
CA ASP A 20 -8.35 12.47 0.46
C ASP A 20 -6.88 12.75 0.17
N PHE A 21 -5.97 11.79 0.34
CA PHE A 21 -4.53 11.98 0.12
C PHE A 21 -3.99 11.05 -0.96
N ASP A 22 -3.09 11.59 -1.78
CA ASP A 22 -2.37 10.80 -2.75
C ASP A 22 -1.41 9.85 -2.01
N CYS A 23 -1.49 8.57 -2.38
CA CYS A 23 -0.72 7.50 -1.77
C CYS A 23 0.22 6.88 -2.80
N ARG A 24 1.49 6.69 -2.40
CA ARG A 24 2.47 5.88 -3.13
C ARG A 24 2.66 4.56 -2.38
N GLU A 25 2.27 3.46 -3.01
CA GLU A 25 2.39 2.12 -2.42
C GLU A 25 3.79 1.53 -2.70
N ASN A 26 4.32 0.78 -1.73
CA ASN A 26 5.63 0.09 -1.82
C ASN A 26 6.79 1.00 -2.24
N ASP A 27 6.74 2.28 -1.87
CA ASP A 27 7.71 3.28 -2.31
C ASP A 27 9.09 3.05 -1.68
N SER A 28 10.13 3.29 -2.47
CA SER A 28 11.54 3.20 -2.06
C SER A 28 12.28 4.47 -2.48
N PRO A 29 12.06 5.59 -1.76
CA PRO A 29 12.66 6.88 -2.12
C PRO A 29 14.18 6.81 -2.20
N GLU A 30 14.79 7.65 -3.06
CA GLU A 30 16.24 7.63 -3.29
C GLU A 30 17.07 7.88 -2.02
N TRP A 31 16.53 8.64 -1.07
CA TRP A 31 17.16 8.92 0.23
C TRP A 31 17.03 7.76 1.23
N LEU A 32 16.17 6.78 0.97
CA LEU A 32 15.88 5.67 1.88
C LEU A 32 16.81 4.48 1.61
N ILE A 33 18.12 4.74 1.70
CA ILE A 33 19.18 3.75 1.51
C ILE A 33 19.88 3.52 2.84
N ASN A 34 20.01 2.25 3.25
CA ASN A 34 20.76 1.91 4.45
C ASN A 34 22.25 2.28 4.25
N PRO A 35 22.83 3.16 5.08
CA PRO A 35 24.20 3.63 4.87
C PRO A 35 25.25 2.54 5.12
N ALA A 36 24.97 1.58 5.99
CA ALA A 36 25.90 0.49 6.31
C ALA A 36 25.94 -0.59 5.20
N THR A 37 24.78 -0.90 4.59
CA THR A 37 24.68 -2.01 3.62
C THR A 37 24.49 -1.54 2.17
N ARG A 38 24.25 -0.25 1.95
CA ARG A 38 23.86 0.37 0.67
C ARG A 38 22.59 -0.22 0.03
N ARG A 39 21.84 -1.04 0.77
CA ARG A 39 20.58 -1.62 0.30
C ARG A 39 19.46 -0.59 0.41
N ARG A 40 18.62 -0.51 -0.62
CA ARG A 40 17.38 0.26 -0.56
C ARG A 40 16.44 -0.34 0.48
N LEU A 41 15.84 0.52 1.29
CA LEU A 41 14.73 0.14 2.17
C LEU A 41 13.44 0.65 1.54
N LYS A 42 12.32 0.04 1.93
CA LYS A 42 10.99 0.38 1.41
C LYS A 42 10.04 0.81 2.52
N LEU A 43 9.05 1.60 2.13
CA LEU A 43 7.86 1.97 2.87
C LEU A 43 6.66 1.26 2.23
N ASP A 44 5.67 0.86 3.02
CA ASP A 44 4.48 0.22 2.42
C ASP A 44 3.54 1.27 1.85
N LEU A 45 3.40 2.42 2.52
CA LEU A 45 2.63 3.56 2.06
C LEU A 45 3.41 4.87 2.33
N LEU A 46 3.41 5.78 1.37
CA LEU A 46 3.92 7.14 1.51
C LEU A 46 2.87 8.16 1.04
N TYR A 47 2.56 9.11 1.91
CA TYR A 47 1.69 10.26 1.63
C TYR A 47 2.55 11.53 1.54
N PRO A 48 3.05 11.88 0.33
CA PRO A 48 4.06 12.92 0.16
C PRO A 48 3.55 14.31 0.55
N ASP A 49 2.27 14.60 0.32
CA ASP A 49 1.63 15.89 0.63
C ASP A 49 1.79 16.32 2.09
N ILE A 50 1.80 15.34 3.00
CA ILE A 50 1.84 15.54 4.45
C ILE A 50 3.09 14.93 5.10
N ASN A 51 4.02 14.40 4.30
CA ASN A 51 5.22 13.72 4.77
C ASN A 51 4.93 12.64 5.83
N VAL A 52 3.90 11.81 5.60
CA VAL A 52 3.57 10.67 6.47
C VAL A 52 3.87 9.37 5.73
N ALA A 53 4.51 8.43 6.40
CA ALA A 53 4.78 7.11 5.87
C ALA A 53 4.30 6.01 6.82
N ILE A 54 3.91 4.87 6.26
CA ILE A 54 3.51 3.68 7.01
C ILE A 54 4.41 2.51 6.62
N ARG A 55 4.85 1.74 7.63
CA ARG A 55 5.53 0.46 7.45
C ARG A 55 4.85 -0.59 8.32
N PHE A 56 4.40 -1.68 7.69
CA PHE A 56 3.92 -2.85 8.37
C PHE A 56 5.08 -3.71 8.85
N ILE A 57 5.03 -4.08 10.12
CA ILE A 57 5.97 -5.01 10.77
C ILE A 57 5.20 -6.24 11.28
N GLY A 58 5.93 -7.31 11.62
CA GLY A 58 5.32 -8.57 12.06
C GLY A 58 4.75 -9.44 10.92
N LEU A 59 4.99 -9.08 9.66
CA LEU A 59 4.64 -9.91 8.50
C LEU A 59 5.58 -11.13 8.44
N THR A 60 5.13 -12.28 8.95
CA THR A 60 5.79 -13.57 8.73
C THR A 60 5.17 -14.25 7.51
N ALA A 61 5.99 -14.62 6.51
CA ALA A 61 5.51 -15.38 5.38
C ALA A 61 4.99 -16.75 5.83
N LYS A 62 3.95 -17.27 5.15
CA LYS A 62 3.39 -18.60 5.45
C LYS A 62 4.47 -19.67 5.22
N GLY A 63 4.82 -20.42 6.26
CA GLY A 63 5.87 -21.45 6.22
C GLY A 63 7.28 -20.95 6.58
N GLN A 64 7.43 -19.68 6.96
CA GLN A 64 8.70 -19.16 7.44
C GLN A 64 9.05 -19.82 8.79
N ARG A 65 10.28 -20.38 8.88
CA ARG A 65 10.78 -20.97 10.13
C ARG A 65 10.82 -19.89 11.22
N ARG A 66 10.76 -20.32 12.48
CA ARG A 66 10.97 -19.43 13.64
C ARG A 66 12.27 -18.66 13.39
N GLN A 67 12.16 -17.33 13.34
CA GLN A 67 13.31 -16.46 13.14
C GLN A 67 14.32 -16.71 14.24
N SER A 68 15.59 -16.76 13.87
CA SER A 68 16.67 -16.77 14.87
C SER A 68 16.73 -15.42 15.59
N ASP A 69 17.27 -15.40 16.80
CA ASP A 69 17.46 -14.15 17.56
C ASP A 69 18.31 -13.12 16.77
N TRP A 70 19.22 -13.61 15.92
CA TRP A 70 20.02 -12.80 15.00
C TRP A 70 19.19 -12.14 13.90
N GLU A 71 18.28 -12.88 13.25
CA GLU A 71 17.40 -12.32 12.21
C GLU A 71 16.43 -11.29 12.80
N ALA A 72 15.96 -11.51 14.03
CA ALA A 72 15.13 -10.56 14.75
C ALA A 72 15.90 -9.25 15.03
N LEU A 73 17.15 -9.36 15.50
CA LEU A 73 18.01 -8.20 15.74
C LEU A 73 18.32 -7.42 14.46
N GLU A 74 18.58 -8.11 13.35
CA GLU A 74 18.82 -7.46 12.04
C GLU A 74 17.57 -6.71 11.56
N ASN A 75 16.38 -7.31 11.70
CA ASN A 75 15.13 -6.64 11.35
C ASN A 75 14.87 -5.39 12.19
N GLU A 76 15.12 -5.48 13.50
CA GLU A 76 15.01 -4.33 14.40
C GLU A 76 15.98 -3.22 13.98
N GLN A 77 17.24 -3.55 13.69
CA GLN A 77 18.23 -2.56 13.24
C GLN A 77 17.82 -1.90 11.91
N ARG A 78 17.22 -2.66 10.99
CA ARG A 78 16.69 -2.11 9.73
C ARG A 78 15.53 -1.15 9.98
N ASP A 79 14.63 -1.48 10.90
CA ASP A 79 13.50 -0.60 11.26
C ASP A 79 13.97 0.66 12.00
N GLN A 80 14.94 0.56 12.89
CA GLN A 80 15.61 1.72 13.49
C GLN A 80 16.26 2.62 12.41
N THR A 81 16.92 2.01 11.42
CA THR A 81 17.50 2.75 10.29
C THR A 81 16.41 3.47 9.48
N ARG A 82 15.26 2.84 9.23
CA ARG A 82 14.12 3.49 8.55
C ARG A 82 13.62 4.69 9.34
N VAL A 83 13.42 4.52 10.65
CA VAL A 83 12.93 5.60 11.52
C VAL A 83 13.87 6.81 11.45
N GLU A 84 15.18 6.59 11.54
CA GLU A 84 16.15 7.68 11.51
C GLU A 84 16.22 8.37 10.15
N LEU A 85 16.26 7.60 9.05
CA LEU A 85 16.27 8.16 7.70
C LEU A 85 15.00 8.95 7.39
N CYS A 86 13.83 8.44 7.80
CA CYS A 86 12.57 9.18 7.68
C CYS A 86 12.62 10.49 8.48
N ARG A 87 13.10 10.45 9.73
CA ARG A 87 13.22 11.63 10.60
C ARG A 87 14.09 12.71 9.97
N VAL A 88 15.28 12.35 9.46
CA VAL A 88 16.22 13.29 8.83
C VAL A 88 15.63 13.93 7.56
N ASN A 89 14.80 13.18 6.83
CA ASN A 89 14.13 13.66 5.62
C ASN A 89 12.76 14.32 5.89
N GLY A 90 12.42 14.58 7.16
CA GLY A 90 11.16 15.24 7.53
C GLY A 90 9.91 14.38 7.41
N VAL A 91 10.06 13.06 7.17
CA VAL A 91 8.96 12.10 7.04
C VAL A 91 8.62 11.51 8.41
N GLN A 92 7.35 11.59 8.79
CA GLN A 92 6.81 10.99 10.00
C GLN A 92 6.43 9.53 9.73
N LEU A 93 7.23 8.58 10.21
CA LEU A 93 7.01 7.15 10.02
C LEU A 93 6.14 6.56 11.14
N ALA A 94 5.05 5.89 10.77
CA ALA A 94 4.31 4.98 11.64
C ALA A 94 4.72 3.53 11.35
N LEU A 95 5.23 2.84 12.38
CA LEU A 95 5.42 1.39 12.34
C LEU A 95 4.13 0.74 12.87
N VAL A 96 3.50 -0.08 12.05
CA VAL A 96 2.24 -0.77 12.39
C VAL A 96 2.52 -2.27 12.49
N ASP A 97 2.50 -2.80 13.71
CA ASP A 97 2.50 -4.25 13.91
C ASP A 97 1.10 -4.80 13.64
N ILE A 98 0.96 -5.54 12.53
CA ILE A 98 -0.32 -6.10 12.11
C ILE A 98 -0.86 -7.17 13.08
N ASN A 99 -0.01 -7.73 13.93
CA ASN A 99 -0.40 -8.71 14.94
C ASN A 99 -0.52 -8.08 16.34
N GLY A 100 -0.14 -6.80 16.47
CA GLY A 100 -0.20 -6.06 17.72
C GLY A 100 -1.61 -5.66 18.10
N ASP A 101 -1.75 -5.08 19.30
CA ASP A 101 -3.01 -4.52 19.78
C ASP A 101 -3.46 -3.34 18.87
N PRO A 102 -4.62 -3.44 18.20
CA PRO A 102 -5.00 -2.46 17.18
C PRO A 102 -5.31 -1.08 17.76
N VAL A 103 -5.75 -0.99 19.02
CA VAL A 103 -5.98 0.30 19.69
C VAL A 103 -4.65 1.00 19.95
N LYS A 104 -3.63 0.26 20.42
CA LYS A 104 -2.29 0.82 20.63
C LYS A 104 -1.64 1.26 19.32
N GLN A 105 -1.81 0.49 18.23
CA GLN A 105 -1.32 0.87 16.91
C GLN A 105 -2.01 2.14 16.41
N LEU A 106 -3.33 2.29 16.59
CA LEU A 106 -4.07 3.52 16.25
C LEU A 106 -3.65 4.71 17.11
N ASP A 107 -3.40 4.52 18.41
CA ASP A 107 -2.85 5.56 19.28
C ASP A 107 -1.46 6.02 18.79
N GLY A 108 -0.64 5.09 18.28
CA GLY A 108 0.62 5.40 17.62
C GLY A 108 0.44 6.23 16.35
N LEU A 109 -0.48 5.83 15.47
CA LEU A 109 -0.81 6.56 14.25
C LEU A 109 -1.33 7.98 14.54
N LEU A 110 -2.21 8.13 15.54
CA LEU A 110 -2.72 9.43 15.96
C LEU A 110 -1.58 10.38 16.39
N ARG A 111 -0.59 9.88 17.13
CA ARG A 111 0.60 10.67 17.49
C ARG A 111 1.40 11.11 16.26
N VAL A 112 1.53 10.24 15.26
CA VAL A 112 2.18 10.56 13.98
C VAL A 112 1.42 11.66 13.25
N LEU A 113 0.09 11.57 13.16
CA LEU A 113 -0.77 12.59 12.54
C LEU A 113 -0.66 13.95 13.28
N THR A 114 -0.64 13.95 14.61
CA THR A 114 -0.42 15.19 15.40
C THR A 114 0.93 15.83 15.09
N ARG A 115 2.00 15.04 14.96
CA ARG A 115 3.33 15.56 14.57
C ARG A 115 3.31 16.10 13.15
N ALA A 116 2.69 15.38 12.22
CA ALA A 116 2.55 15.82 10.84
C ALA A 116 1.82 17.17 10.75
N GLU A 117 0.78 17.40 11.56
CA GLU A 117 0.07 18.68 11.59
C GLU A 117 1.00 19.82 12.05
N ARG A 118 1.82 19.58 13.07
CA ARG A 118 2.79 20.57 13.54
C ARG A 118 3.83 20.90 12.47
N VAL A 119 4.42 19.87 11.84
CA VAL A 119 5.41 20.05 10.77
C VAL A 119 4.80 20.78 9.57
N LEU A 120 3.57 20.45 9.20
CA LEU A 120 2.84 21.14 8.14
C LEU A 120 2.58 22.61 8.49
N GLY A 121 2.26 22.91 9.74
CA GLY A 121 2.09 24.28 10.25
C GLY A 121 3.38 25.12 10.14
N GLU A 122 4.53 24.51 10.40
CA GLU A 122 5.86 25.12 10.30
C GLU A 122 6.42 25.13 8.85
N SER A 123 5.70 24.56 7.88
CA SER A 123 6.17 24.45 6.50
C SER A 123 6.21 25.78 5.74
N LYS A 124 7.11 25.85 4.75
CA LYS A 124 7.27 26.98 3.83
C LYS A 124 6.26 26.99 2.67
N LEU A 125 5.25 26.13 2.70
CA LEU A 125 4.23 26.06 1.65
C LEU A 125 3.40 27.35 1.59
N PRO A 126 2.88 27.72 0.41
CA PRO A 126 1.94 28.84 0.29
C PRO A 126 0.75 28.68 1.25
N ALA A 127 0.32 29.76 1.88
CA ALA A 127 -0.70 29.72 2.93
C ALA A 127 -2.00 29.02 2.50
N LYS A 128 -2.45 29.24 1.26
CA LYS A 128 -3.64 28.57 0.69
C LYS A 128 -3.49 27.04 0.68
N THR A 129 -2.38 26.54 0.12
CA THR A 129 -2.09 25.10 0.04
C THR A 129 -1.91 24.49 1.43
N ARG A 130 -1.13 25.16 2.29
CA ARG A 130 -0.90 24.72 3.66
C ARG A 130 -2.21 24.60 4.45
N ASN A 131 -3.10 25.58 4.34
CA ASN A 131 -4.38 25.58 5.04
C ASN A 131 -5.31 24.47 4.50
N ALA A 132 -5.34 24.24 3.18
CA ALA A 132 -6.12 23.15 2.59
C ALA A 132 -5.63 21.77 3.07
N LEU A 133 -4.32 21.54 3.06
CA LEU A 133 -3.71 20.31 3.58
C LEU A 133 -3.96 20.14 5.08
N ARG A 134 -3.90 21.23 5.85
CA ARG A 134 -4.16 21.19 7.28
C ARG A 134 -5.61 20.79 7.57
N SER A 135 -6.58 21.31 6.82
CA SER A 135 -7.98 20.89 6.95
C SER A 135 -8.14 19.40 6.68
N ARG A 136 -7.61 18.90 5.55
CA ARG A 136 -7.65 17.46 5.20
C ARG A 136 -7.01 16.58 6.28
N LEU A 137 -5.93 17.06 6.90
CA LEU A 137 -5.22 16.33 7.96
C LEU A 137 -6.00 16.31 9.28
N ILE A 138 -6.72 17.40 9.61
CA ILE A 138 -7.65 17.43 10.74
C ILE A 138 -8.77 16.41 10.52
N ASP A 139 -9.34 16.35 9.32
CA ASP A 139 -10.39 15.39 8.98
C ASP A 139 -9.87 13.94 9.00
N ALA A 140 -8.64 13.70 8.54
CA ALA A 140 -7.98 12.40 8.69
C ALA A 140 -7.81 11.99 10.16
N ARG A 141 -7.40 12.92 11.03
CA ARG A 141 -7.28 12.64 12.47
C ARG A 141 -8.64 12.34 13.10
N ALA A 142 -9.67 13.11 12.78
CA ALA A 142 -11.03 12.86 13.27
C ALA A 142 -11.51 11.44 12.90
N ARG A 143 -11.34 11.04 11.64
CA ARG A 143 -11.63 9.67 11.18
C ARG A 143 -10.83 8.60 11.93
N ALA A 144 -9.54 8.87 12.19
CA ALA A 144 -8.70 7.95 12.96
C ALA A 144 -9.19 7.83 14.41
N GLU A 145 -9.61 8.92 15.05
CA GLU A 145 -10.17 8.92 16.41
C GLU A 145 -11.50 8.16 16.48
N GLU A 146 -12.38 8.34 15.48
CA GLU A 146 -13.64 7.60 15.36
C GLU A 146 -13.39 6.09 15.19
N LEU A 147 -12.52 5.70 14.26
CA LEU A 147 -12.14 4.30 14.05
C LEU A 147 -11.53 3.71 15.33
N ARG A 148 -10.65 4.46 16.00
CA ARG A 148 -10.05 4.05 17.28
C ARG A 148 -11.11 3.87 18.37
N ALA A 149 -12.13 4.71 18.43
CA ALA A 149 -13.24 4.56 19.37
C ALA A 149 -14.10 3.32 19.06
N LEU A 150 -14.35 3.02 17.79
CA LEU A 150 -15.08 1.83 17.35
C LEU A 150 -14.30 0.54 17.64
N VAL A 151 -13.02 0.50 17.24
CA VAL A 151 -12.12 -0.64 17.50
C VAL A 151 -11.99 -0.88 19.00
N ARG A 152 -11.85 0.17 19.83
CA ARG A 152 -11.78 0.00 21.28
C ARG A 152 -13.01 -0.67 21.89
N LYS A 153 -14.22 -0.41 21.36
CA LYS A 153 -15.46 -0.99 21.87
C LYS A 153 -15.55 -2.49 21.59
N GLN A 154 -15.21 -2.91 20.37
CA GLN A 154 -15.29 -4.30 19.92
C GLN A 154 -14.13 -4.62 18.97
N PRO A 155 -12.90 -4.87 19.48
CA PRO A 155 -11.71 -4.95 18.64
C PRO A 155 -11.79 -6.05 17.58
N GLU A 156 -12.14 -7.26 17.97
CA GLU A 156 -12.16 -8.41 17.05
C GLU A 156 -13.22 -8.26 15.96
N GLN A 157 -14.46 -7.93 16.34
CA GLN A 157 -15.56 -7.75 15.41
C GLN A 157 -15.33 -6.56 14.47
N MET A 158 -14.84 -5.44 14.99
CA MET A 158 -14.58 -4.26 14.17
C MET A 158 -13.46 -4.52 13.16
N MET A 159 -12.37 -5.15 13.58
CA MET A 159 -11.29 -5.55 12.67
C MET A 159 -11.81 -6.52 11.61
N ALA A 160 -12.77 -7.39 11.96
CA ALA A 160 -13.41 -8.29 11.02
C ALA A 160 -14.23 -7.60 9.95
N ASN A 161 -15.12 -6.70 10.37
CA ASN A 161 -15.94 -5.92 9.45
C ASN A 161 -15.07 -5.06 8.51
N LEU A 162 -13.95 -4.54 9.01
CA LEU A 162 -13.00 -3.77 8.20
C LEU A 162 -12.30 -4.64 7.15
N ALA A 163 -11.89 -5.86 7.49
CA ALA A 163 -11.32 -6.80 6.51
C ALA A 163 -12.33 -7.18 5.42
N GLU A 164 -13.59 -7.39 5.78
CA GLU A 164 -14.68 -7.67 4.83
C GLU A 164 -14.93 -6.46 3.92
N SER A 165 -15.02 -5.26 4.49
CA SER A 165 -15.17 -4.02 3.72
C SER A 165 -14.07 -3.85 2.67
N TRP A 166 -12.82 -4.22 3.00
CA TRP A 166 -11.72 -4.18 2.04
C TRP A 166 -11.92 -5.17 0.89
N ARG A 167 -12.33 -6.40 1.20
CA ARG A 167 -12.61 -7.41 0.17
C ARG A 167 -13.74 -6.96 -0.75
N ASP A 168 -14.80 -6.39 -0.19
CA ASP A 168 -15.92 -5.86 -0.96
C ASP A 168 -15.44 -4.74 -1.88
N ARG A 169 -14.59 -3.84 -1.39
CA ARG A 169 -13.96 -2.80 -2.24
C ARG A 169 -13.13 -3.42 -3.37
N GLU A 170 -12.29 -4.41 -3.09
CA GLU A 170 -11.49 -5.10 -4.12
C GLU A 170 -12.39 -5.79 -5.16
N ASN A 171 -13.50 -6.39 -4.73
CA ASN A 171 -14.47 -7.05 -5.60
C ASN A 171 -15.25 -6.04 -6.45
N SER A 172 -15.70 -4.93 -5.88
CA SER A 172 -16.37 -3.85 -6.62
C SER A 172 -15.44 -3.26 -7.69
N LEU A 173 -14.16 -3.03 -7.35
CA LEU A 173 -13.16 -2.57 -8.31
C LEU A 173 -12.92 -3.58 -9.44
N ALA A 174 -12.94 -4.88 -9.14
CA ALA A 174 -12.82 -5.92 -10.16
C ALA A 174 -14.06 -5.94 -11.08
N ALA A 175 -15.26 -5.75 -10.52
CA ALA A 175 -16.50 -5.68 -11.28
C ALA A 175 -16.58 -4.42 -12.17
N ASP A 176 -16.13 -3.26 -11.67
CA ASP A 176 -16.04 -2.01 -12.45
C ASP A 176 -15.09 -2.17 -13.65
N LEU A 177 -13.98 -2.90 -13.46
CA LEU A 177 -13.05 -3.23 -14.55
C LEU A 177 -13.65 -4.21 -15.56
N GLN A 178 -14.48 -5.17 -15.12
CA GLN A 178 -15.17 -6.11 -16.01
C GLN A 178 -16.29 -5.43 -16.82
N THR A 179 -17.02 -4.49 -16.23
CA THR A 179 -18.09 -3.75 -16.90
C THR A 179 -17.56 -2.64 -17.80
N GLY A 180 -16.41 -2.02 -17.47
CA GLY A 180 -15.75 -1.02 -18.30
C GLY A 180 -15.25 -1.56 -19.64
N SER A 181 -14.92 -2.84 -19.75
CA SER A 181 -14.53 -3.47 -21.03
C SER A 181 -15.70 -3.73 -21.98
N ALA A 182 -16.96 -3.60 -21.52
CA ALA A 182 -18.12 -3.73 -22.39
C ALA A 182 -18.49 -2.43 -23.12
N ASN A 183 -17.96 -1.27 -22.70
CA ASN A 183 -18.33 0.04 -23.24
C ASN A 183 -17.12 0.96 -23.41
N GLY A 184 -16.48 0.93 -24.58
CA GLY A 184 -15.89 2.13 -25.18
C GLY A 184 -14.37 2.10 -25.43
N ALA A 185 -14.04 2.02 -26.72
CA ALA A 185 -12.76 2.39 -27.29
C ALA A 185 -12.40 3.87 -27.01
N SER A 186 -11.13 4.15 -26.67
CA SER A 186 -10.40 5.37 -27.06
C SER A 186 -8.92 5.30 -26.63
N GLY A 187 -8.03 5.02 -27.59
CA GLY A 187 -6.78 5.80 -27.77
C GLY A 187 -5.56 5.60 -26.87
N ALA A 188 -5.39 4.48 -26.15
CA ALA A 188 -4.09 4.12 -25.55
C ALA A 188 -3.31 3.15 -26.45
N PRO A 189 -1.95 3.15 -26.46
CA PRO A 189 -1.17 2.22 -27.26
C PRO A 189 -1.43 0.80 -26.77
N THR A 190 -2.24 0.07 -27.54
CA THR A 190 -2.63 -1.31 -27.27
C THR A 190 -1.39 -2.21 -27.32
N VAL A 191 -1.14 -2.95 -26.24
CA VAL A 191 -0.14 -4.02 -26.30
C VAL A 191 -0.71 -5.13 -27.16
N ASN A 192 -0.02 -5.42 -28.27
CA ASN A 192 -0.35 -6.53 -29.13
C ASN A 192 -0.09 -7.84 -28.34
N LEU A 193 -1.18 -8.50 -27.90
CA LEU A 193 -1.14 -9.73 -27.10
C LEU A 193 -0.22 -10.82 -27.67
N ALA A 194 -0.03 -10.83 -28.99
CA ALA A 194 0.87 -11.75 -29.69
C ALA A 194 2.37 -11.62 -29.28
N LYS A 195 2.73 -10.61 -28.47
CA LYS A 195 4.09 -10.39 -27.96
C LYS A 195 4.25 -10.65 -26.46
N LEU A 196 3.21 -11.13 -25.78
CA LEU A 196 3.27 -11.47 -24.37
C LEU A 196 3.79 -12.90 -24.21
N ASP A 197 4.93 -13.05 -23.54
CA ASP A 197 5.52 -14.35 -23.20
C ASP A 197 5.72 -14.43 -21.68
N PRO A 198 5.57 -15.62 -21.06
CA PRO A 198 6.02 -15.84 -19.69
C PRO A 198 7.48 -15.42 -19.50
N GLY A 199 7.77 -14.72 -18.42
CA GLY A 199 9.07 -14.15 -18.10
C GLY A 199 9.27 -12.71 -18.57
N LYS A 200 8.36 -12.14 -19.37
CA LYS A 200 8.45 -10.73 -19.79
C LYS A 200 8.04 -9.78 -18.67
N ARG A 201 8.76 -8.66 -18.58
CA ARG A 201 8.43 -7.58 -17.65
C ARG A 201 7.33 -6.71 -18.25
N VAL A 202 6.37 -6.38 -17.42
CA VAL A 202 5.25 -5.52 -17.79
C VAL A 202 5.00 -4.50 -16.70
N ARG A 203 4.50 -3.33 -17.08
CA ARG A 203 3.97 -2.33 -16.18
C ARG A 203 2.46 -2.27 -16.35
N HIS A 204 1.73 -2.56 -15.28
CA HIS A 204 0.29 -2.35 -15.26
C HIS A 204 -0.01 -0.95 -14.75
N ALA A 205 -0.87 -0.20 -15.46
CA ALA A 205 -1.23 1.19 -15.15
C ALA A 205 -1.61 1.43 -13.69
N ARG A 206 -2.15 0.40 -13.02
CA ARG A 206 -2.58 0.45 -11.61
C ARG A 206 -1.73 -0.35 -10.62
N PHE A 207 -1.16 -1.47 -11.04
CA PHE A 207 -0.48 -2.40 -10.12
C PHE A 207 1.04 -2.28 -10.19
N GLY A 208 1.55 -1.41 -11.07
CA GLY A 208 2.97 -1.18 -11.25
C GLY A 208 3.64 -2.32 -11.98
N ASP A 209 4.93 -2.50 -11.69
CA ASP A 209 5.80 -3.40 -12.43
C ASP A 209 5.61 -4.86 -11.97
N GLY A 210 5.64 -5.78 -12.92
CA GLY A 210 5.50 -7.21 -12.69
C GLY A 210 6.12 -8.05 -13.78
N VAL A 211 6.03 -9.36 -13.62
CA VAL A 211 6.51 -10.36 -14.57
C VAL A 211 5.37 -11.32 -14.89
N ILE A 212 5.17 -11.59 -16.17
CA ILE A 212 4.19 -12.59 -16.60
C ILE A 212 4.69 -13.97 -16.16
N THR A 213 3.93 -14.69 -15.35
CA THR A 213 4.31 -16.01 -14.82
C THR A 213 3.70 -17.14 -15.65
N ALA A 214 2.51 -16.94 -16.19
CA ALA A 214 1.84 -17.92 -17.03
C ALA A 214 0.87 -17.24 -17.99
N ILE A 215 0.69 -17.85 -19.16
CA ILE A 215 -0.39 -17.53 -20.10
C ILE A 215 -1.10 -18.84 -20.37
N ALA A 216 -2.41 -18.88 -20.12
CA ALA A 216 -3.21 -20.10 -20.23
C ALA A 216 -4.56 -19.80 -20.90
N GLY A 217 -5.03 -20.67 -21.78
CA GLY A 217 -6.27 -20.49 -22.54
C GLY A 217 -6.04 -20.30 -24.04
N SER A 218 -7.12 -20.32 -24.83
CA SER A 218 -7.10 -20.13 -26.29
C SER A 218 -7.99 -18.94 -26.65
N ASP A 219 -7.52 -18.15 -27.62
CA ASP A 219 -8.25 -17.06 -28.28
C ASP A 219 -8.95 -16.09 -27.30
N ASP A 220 -10.28 -16.21 -27.14
CA ASP A 220 -11.10 -15.22 -26.40
C ASP A 220 -11.07 -15.38 -24.87
N ASP A 221 -10.65 -16.54 -24.35
CA ASP A 221 -10.57 -16.86 -22.91
C ASP A 221 -9.13 -16.93 -22.41
N GLN A 222 -8.19 -16.30 -23.12
CA GLN A 222 -6.80 -16.29 -22.69
C GLN A 222 -6.67 -15.54 -21.36
N THR A 223 -6.02 -16.19 -20.39
CA THR A 223 -5.71 -15.63 -19.08
C THR A 223 -4.21 -15.44 -18.93
N ILE A 224 -3.83 -14.33 -18.31
CA ILE A 224 -2.45 -13.91 -18.10
C ILE A 224 -2.25 -13.76 -16.59
N ALA A 225 -1.37 -14.59 -16.04
CA ALA A 225 -0.92 -14.49 -14.67
C ALA A 225 0.31 -13.58 -14.60
N ILE A 226 0.26 -12.60 -13.71
CA ILE A 226 1.32 -11.61 -13.52
C ILE A 226 1.68 -11.59 -12.04
N LEU A 227 2.95 -11.88 -11.75
CA LEU A 227 3.53 -11.65 -10.44
C LEU A 227 4.05 -10.21 -10.38
N PHE A 228 3.33 -9.36 -9.67
CA PHE A 228 3.73 -7.98 -9.45
C PHE A 228 4.80 -7.90 -8.36
N ASP A 229 5.80 -7.03 -8.54
CA ASP A 229 6.90 -6.85 -7.59
C ASP A 229 6.41 -6.40 -6.20
N ALA A 230 5.22 -5.80 -6.17
CA ALA A 230 4.59 -5.17 -5.01
C ALA A 230 3.38 -5.97 -4.44
N SER A 231 2.95 -7.07 -5.07
CA SER A 231 1.72 -7.79 -4.74
C SER A 231 1.86 -9.30 -4.95
N LEU A 232 0.84 -10.05 -4.53
CA LEU A 232 0.68 -11.44 -4.96
C LEU A 232 0.42 -11.52 -6.47
N GLU A 233 0.71 -12.70 -7.01
CA GLU A 233 0.34 -13.08 -8.38
C GLU A 233 -1.16 -12.87 -8.62
N ARG A 234 -1.49 -12.26 -9.74
CA ARG A 234 -2.87 -12.00 -10.15
C ARG A 234 -3.07 -12.52 -11.56
N THR A 235 -4.20 -13.19 -11.76
CA THR A 235 -4.63 -13.69 -13.07
C THR A 235 -5.68 -12.76 -13.64
N PHE A 236 -5.49 -12.34 -14.88
CA PHE A 236 -6.40 -11.48 -15.62
C PHE A 236 -6.81 -12.16 -16.92
N LEU A 237 -7.98 -11.80 -17.45
CA LEU A 237 -8.31 -12.10 -18.86
C LEU A 237 -7.52 -11.15 -19.76
N ALA A 238 -6.94 -11.69 -20.83
CA ALA A 238 -6.11 -10.95 -21.78
C ALA A 238 -6.86 -9.75 -22.36
N SER A 239 -8.13 -9.96 -22.74
CA SER A 239 -9.05 -8.92 -23.24
C SER A 239 -9.29 -7.75 -22.28
N LEU A 240 -9.03 -7.90 -20.97
CA LEU A 240 -9.27 -6.86 -19.97
C LEU A 240 -8.03 -6.02 -19.64
N ILE A 241 -6.84 -6.45 -20.11
CA ILE A 241 -5.55 -5.85 -19.73
C ILE A 241 -4.73 -5.32 -20.90
N GLU A 242 -5.16 -5.59 -22.15
CA GLU A 242 -4.53 -5.13 -23.39
C GLU A 242 -4.25 -3.62 -23.43
N ASP A 243 -5.15 -2.83 -22.86
CA ASP A 243 -5.11 -1.37 -22.82
C ASP A 243 -4.40 -0.82 -21.57
N LYS A 244 -4.04 -1.69 -20.62
CA LYS A 244 -3.53 -1.31 -19.28
C LYS A 244 -2.13 -1.81 -19.00
N LEU A 245 -1.56 -2.58 -19.92
CA LEU A 245 -0.19 -3.08 -19.83
C LEU A 245 0.72 -2.29 -20.75
N GLU A 246 1.93 -2.05 -20.27
CA GLU A 246 3.06 -1.60 -21.07
C GLU A 246 4.16 -2.67 -20.97
N LEU A 247 4.69 -3.11 -22.11
CA LEU A 247 5.86 -3.99 -22.14
C LEU A 247 7.09 -3.20 -21.75
N LEU A 248 7.80 -3.68 -20.71
CA LEU A 248 9.08 -3.14 -20.32
C LEU A 248 10.20 -3.91 -21.06
N PRO A 249 11.31 -3.23 -21.43
CA PRO A 249 12.44 -3.85 -22.11
C PRO A 249 13.13 -4.94 -21.29
#